data_AF-A0AAD6GI93-F1
#
_entry.id   AF-A0AAD6GI93-F1
#
_cell.length_a   1.000
_cell.length_b   1.000
_cell.length_c   1.000
_cell.angle_alpha   90.00
_cell.angle_beta   90.00
_cell.angle_gamma   90.00
#
_symmetry.space_group_name_H-M   'P 1'
#
loop_
_entity.id
_entity.type
_entity.pdbx_description
1 polymer ?
#
loop_
_entity_poly.entity_id
_entity_poly.type
_entity_poly.pdbx_seq_one_letter_code
_entity_poly.pdbx_strand_id
1 'polypeptide(L)'
;MTLQFPIFPRGYFLPSPAKQFLSLKNSPGILNPTYIDQIFQELKPIKPDNLMGEWDGFILSTGHPFESELEELNWFGNTFDSKDDVAPLMVAKNGVRVRFEDWGGASLCEMKYQGIVSAALIYDERPMMVYYRAVRSNMVAGIMDSKKFGQAGKVYFYLTK
;
A
#
# COMPACT_ATOMS: atom_id res chain seq x y z
N MET A 1 -36.41 23.91 36.14
CA MET A 1 -36.42 22.45 35.88
C MET A 1 -35.25 22.17 34.95
N THR A 2 -34.10 21.81 35.52
CA THR A 2 -32.85 21.67 34.77
C THR A 2 -32.84 20.29 34.12
N LEU A 3 -32.88 20.25 32.79
CA LEU A 3 -32.76 19.00 32.03
C LEU A 3 -31.34 18.44 32.24
N GLN A 4 -31.26 17.37 33.05
CA GLN A 4 -30.02 16.67 33.30
C GLN A 4 -29.89 15.56 32.25
N PHE A 5 -28.99 15.77 31.29
CA PHE A 5 -28.64 14.73 30.33
C PHE A 5 -27.73 13.70 31.01
N PRO A 6 -27.93 12.40 30.78
CA PRO A 6 -27.03 11.37 31.31
C PRO A 6 -25.61 11.58 30.77
N ILE A 7 -24.63 11.55 31.67
CA ILE A 7 -23.20 11.53 31.32
C ILE A 7 -22.87 10.10 30.89
N PHE A 8 -22.85 9.85 29.60
CA PHE A 8 -22.28 8.62 29.07
C PHE A 8 -20.75 8.69 29.16
N PRO A 9 -20.05 7.63 29.63
CA PRO A 9 -18.61 7.55 29.47
C PRO A 9 -18.33 7.62 27.97
N ARG A 10 -17.49 8.58 27.56
CA ARG A 10 -17.17 8.91 26.16
C ARG A 10 -16.79 7.64 25.40
N GLY A 11 -17.76 7.02 24.72
CA GLY A 11 -17.52 6.01 23.72
C GLY A 11 -16.82 6.73 22.56
N TYR A 12 -15.50 6.59 22.48
CA TYR A 12 -14.72 7.16 21.42
C TYR A 12 -15.25 6.64 20.08
N PHE A 13 -15.82 7.52 19.26
CA PHE A 13 -15.96 7.26 17.82
C PHE A 13 -14.55 7.17 17.24
N LEU A 14 -13.93 5.99 17.36
CA LEU A 14 -12.64 5.75 16.73
C LEU A 14 -12.88 5.68 15.21
N PRO A 15 -12.09 6.42 14.41
CA PRO A 15 -12.16 6.29 12.96
C PRO A 15 -11.89 4.83 12.58
N SER A 16 -12.63 4.31 11.59
CA SER A 16 -12.35 2.99 11.04
C SER A 16 -10.90 2.93 10.52
N PRO A 17 -10.29 1.73 10.42
CA PRO A 17 -8.93 1.57 9.88
C PRO A 17 -8.76 2.25 8.51
N ALA A 18 -9.77 2.14 7.64
CA ALA A 18 -9.80 2.84 6.36
C ALA A 18 -9.77 4.37 6.50
N LYS A 19 -10.52 4.94 7.45
CA LYS A 19 -10.53 6.38 7.72
C LYS A 19 -9.20 6.86 8.34
N GLN A 20 -8.57 6.03 9.17
CA GLN A 20 -7.22 6.29 9.69
C GLN A 20 -6.19 6.28 8.55
N PHE A 21 -6.22 5.28 7.67
CA PHE A 21 -5.32 5.18 6.53
C PHE A 21 -5.46 6.39 5.59
N LEU A 22 -6.69 6.81 5.28
CA LEU A 22 -6.94 7.99 4.45
C LEU A 22 -6.38 9.29 5.06
N SER A 23 -6.25 9.38 6.38
CA SER A 23 -5.67 10.55 7.04
C SER A 23 -4.16 10.67 6.87
N LEU A 24 -3.46 9.54 6.62
CA LEU A 24 -2.02 9.52 6.35
C LEU A 24 -1.67 10.33 5.10
N LYS A 25 -2.56 10.32 4.09
CA LYS A 25 -2.38 11.05 2.83
C LYS A 25 -2.25 12.57 3.00
N ASN A 26 -2.92 13.11 4.02
CA ASN A 26 -2.98 14.55 4.26
C ASN A 26 -2.01 14.98 5.36
N SER A 27 -1.25 14.02 5.92
CA SER A 27 -0.33 14.29 7.00
C SER A 27 0.97 14.89 6.42
N PRO A 28 1.39 16.08 6.88
CA PRO A 28 2.61 16.68 6.37
C PRO A 28 3.85 15.94 6.90
N GLY A 29 4.86 15.79 6.04
CA GLY A 29 6.20 15.33 6.44
C GLY A 29 6.36 13.81 6.50
N ILE A 30 7.36 13.37 7.27
CA ILE A 30 7.75 11.98 7.42
C ILE A 30 6.81 11.27 8.39
N LEU A 31 6.19 10.19 7.92
CA LEU A 31 5.28 9.34 8.68
C LEU A 31 6.06 8.32 9.51
N ASN A 32 5.48 7.93 10.66
CA ASN A 32 6.02 6.86 11.49
C ASN A 32 5.66 5.48 10.90
N PRO A 33 6.64 4.66 10.47
CA PRO A 33 6.39 3.34 9.90
C PRO A 33 5.56 2.42 10.80
N THR A 34 5.79 2.45 12.11
CA THR A 34 5.10 1.60 13.08
C THR A 34 3.60 1.93 13.12
N TYR A 35 3.25 3.22 13.00
CA TYR A 35 1.86 3.65 12.99
C TYR A 35 1.15 3.21 11.70
N ILE A 36 1.83 3.24 10.55
CA ILE A 36 1.30 2.72 9.29
C ILE A 36 1.08 1.21 9.37
N ASP A 37 2.05 0.45 9.90
CA ASP A 37 1.97 -1.00 10.10
C ASP A 37 0.75 -1.38 10.98
N GLN A 38 0.50 -0.63 12.06
CA GLN A 38 -0.67 -0.83 12.94
C GLN A 38 -1.99 -0.64 12.20
N ILE A 39 -2.13 0.45 11.44
CA ILE A 39 -3.34 0.69 10.63
C ILE A 39 -3.50 -0.42 9.58
N PHE A 40 -2.41 -0.79 8.90
CA PHE A 40 -2.41 -1.80 7.86
C PHE A 40 -2.87 -3.17 8.37
N GLN A 41 -2.47 -3.55 9.59
CA GLN A 41 -2.89 -4.79 10.24
C GLN A 41 -4.40 -4.87 10.44
N GLU A 42 -5.08 -3.74 10.62
CA GLU A 42 -6.54 -3.66 10.83
C GLU A 42 -7.34 -3.49 9.53
N LEU A 43 -6.69 -3.26 8.39
CA LEU A 43 -7.36 -3.14 7.09
C LEU A 43 -7.90 -4.51 6.63
N LYS A 44 -8.98 -4.46 5.85
CA LYS A 44 -9.61 -5.68 5.31
C LYS A 44 -8.70 -6.36 4.28
N PRO A 45 -8.71 -7.70 4.18
CA PRO A 45 -8.01 -8.39 3.12
C PRO A 45 -8.63 -8.06 1.76
N ILE A 46 -7.84 -8.26 0.70
CA ILE A 46 -8.27 -8.14 -0.69
C ILE A 46 -7.82 -9.38 -1.46
N LYS A 47 -8.63 -9.86 -2.41
CA LYS A 47 -8.25 -11.00 -3.25
C LYS A 47 -7.45 -10.53 -4.48
N PRO A 48 -6.56 -11.36 -5.05
CA PRO A 48 -5.86 -11.03 -6.28
C PRO A 48 -6.77 -10.55 -7.41
N ASP A 49 -7.93 -11.20 -7.59
CA ASP A 49 -8.90 -10.85 -8.64
C ASP A 49 -9.44 -9.41 -8.53
N ASN A 50 -9.38 -8.79 -7.35
CA ASN A 50 -9.82 -7.41 -7.15
C ASN A 50 -8.74 -6.37 -7.52
N LEU A 51 -7.51 -6.79 -7.81
CA LEU A 51 -6.40 -5.91 -8.19
C LEU A 51 -6.27 -5.71 -9.70
N MET A 52 -7.00 -6.45 -10.54
CA MET A 52 -6.83 -6.40 -12.00
C MET A 52 -6.95 -4.99 -12.60
N GLY A 53 -6.14 -4.67 -13.61
CA GLY A 53 -6.13 -3.39 -14.33
C GLY A 53 -5.04 -2.42 -13.88
N GLU A 54 -5.12 -1.19 -14.36
CA GLU A 54 -4.16 -0.12 -14.07
C GLU A 54 -4.47 0.59 -12.75
N TRP A 55 -3.40 0.94 -12.02
CA TRP A 55 -3.49 1.73 -10.80
C TRP A 55 -2.39 2.78 -10.75
N ASP A 56 -2.72 3.95 -10.22
CA ASP A 56 -1.76 5.01 -9.92
C ASP A 56 -1.17 4.81 -8.53
N GLY A 57 0.16 4.95 -8.44
CA GLY A 57 0.94 4.68 -7.24
C GLY A 57 1.34 5.95 -6.49
N PHE A 58 1.28 5.88 -5.16
CA PHE A 58 1.65 6.99 -4.28
C PHE A 58 2.40 6.48 -3.06
N ILE A 59 3.56 7.06 -2.80
CA ILE A 59 4.39 6.74 -1.63
C ILE A 59 3.82 7.39 -0.37
N LEU A 60 3.85 6.65 0.74
CA LEU A 60 3.68 7.19 2.09
C LEU A 60 5.07 7.44 2.65
N SER A 61 5.52 8.70 2.62
CA SER A 61 6.91 9.03 2.94
C SER A 61 7.26 8.71 4.39
N THR A 62 8.22 7.82 4.55
CA THR A 62 8.80 7.40 5.84
C THR A 62 10.28 7.74 5.95
N GLY A 63 10.85 8.34 4.90
CA GLY A 63 12.28 8.63 4.80
C GLY A 63 13.10 7.40 4.40
N HIS A 64 12.45 6.37 3.85
CA HIS A 64 13.11 5.16 3.41
C HIS A 64 13.95 5.46 2.15
N PRO A 65 15.22 5.03 2.06
CA PRO A 65 16.12 5.39 0.95
C PRO A 65 15.61 4.93 -0.43
N PHE A 66 14.86 3.83 -0.46
CA PHE A 66 14.21 3.33 -1.69
C PHE A 66 13.11 4.25 -2.24
N GLU A 67 12.59 5.19 -1.44
CA GLU A 67 11.65 6.20 -1.94
C GLU A 67 12.30 7.07 -3.02
N SER A 68 13.58 7.42 -2.86
CA SER A 68 14.35 8.17 -3.86
C SER A 68 14.55 7.38 -5.15
N GLU A 69 14.76 6.07 -5.07
CA GLU A 69 14.87 5.22 -6.27
C GLU A 69 13.55 5.18 -7.05
N LEU A 70 12.41 5.10 -6.36
CA LEU A 70 11.09 5.14 -7.01
C LEU A 70 10.77 6.53 -7.60
N GLU A 71 11.23 7.60 -6.96
CA GLU A 71 11.13 8.97 -7.47
C GLU A 71 11.99 9.18 -8.73
N GLU A 72 13.25 8.72 -8.73
CA GLU A 72 14.16 8.78 -9.88
C GLU A 72 13.63 7.97 -11.07
N LEU A 73 13.01 6.82 -10.82
CA LEU A 73 12.33 6.01 -11.83
C LEU A 73 11.05 6.68 -12.36
N ASN A 74 10.57 7.74 -11.71
CA ASN A 74 9.28 8.37 -11.98
C ASN A 74 8.15 7.32 -11.96
N TRP A 75 8.12 6.53 -10.89
CA TRP A 75 7.14 5.48 -10.69
C TRP A 75 5.73 6.07 -10.68
N PHE A 76 4.92 5.61 -11.64
CA PHE A 76 3.56 6.06 -11.87
C PHE A 76 2.53 5.10 -11.26
N GLY A 77 2.86 3.82 -11.10
CA GLY A 77 2.01 2.84 -10.42
C GLY A 77 2.20 1.41 -10.92
N ASN A 78 1.14 0.60 -10.84
CA ASN A 78 1.18 -0.84 -11.15
C ASN A 78 0.09 -1.20 -12.17
N THR A 79 0.37 -2.17 -13.03
CA THR A 79 -0.65 -2.78 -13.90
C THR A 79 -0.73 -4.26 -13.60
N PHE A 80 -1.93 -4.75 -13.30
CA PHE A 80 -2.18 -6.16 -13.01
C PHE A 80 -2.99 -6.76 -14.15
N ASP A 81 -2.30 -7.33 -15.15
CA ASP A 81 -2.94 -7.89 -16.34
C ASP A 81 -3.56 -9.27 -16.06
N SER A 82 -2.89 -10.08 -15.23
CA SER A 82 -3.43 -11.31 -14.69
C SER A 82 -2.81 -11.64 -13.32
N LYS A 83 -3.11 -12.83 -12.77
CA LYS A 83 -2.42 -13.32 -11.57
C LYS A 83 -0.95 -13.65 -11.84
N ASP A 84 -0.59 -14.01 -13.05
CA ASP A 84 0.76 -14.48 -13.42
C ASP A 84 1.48 -13.49 -14.35
N ASP A 85 0.88 -12.31 -14.61
CA ASP A 85 1.50 -11.20 -15.36
C ASP A 85 1.09 -9.88 -14.70
N VAL A 86 2.02 -9.34 -13.92
CA VAL A 86 1.91 -8.04 -13.28
C VAL A 86 3.12 -7.21 -13.69
N ALA A 87 2.88 -5.97 -14.08
CA ALA A 87 3.89 -4.95 -14.19
C ALA A 87 3.93 -4.13 -12.88
N PRO A 88 4.83 -4.46 -11.94
CA PRO A 88 4.87 -3.81 -10.63
C PRO A 88 5.36 -2.36 -10.70
N LEU A 89 6.07 -1.99 -11.76
CA LEU A 89 6.56 -0.65 -12.02
C LEU A 89 6.12 -0.19 -13.40
N MET A 90 5.12 0.68 -13.41
CA MET A 90 4.80 1.52 -14.54
C MET A 90 5.48 2.86 -14.33
N VAL A 91 6.19 3.35 -15.33
CA VAL A 91 6.90 4.63 -15.29
C VAL A 91 6.36 5.56 -16.37
N ALA A 92 6.46 6.87 -16.16
CA ALA A 92 6.09 7.85 -17.18
C ALA A 92 7.29 8.20 -18.04
N LYS A 93 7.28 7.76 -19.31
CA LYS A 93 8.31 8.07 -20.31
C LYS A 93 7.69 8.86 -21.46
N ASN A 94 8.14 10.08 -21.68
CA ASN A 94 7.60 11.00 -22.69
C ASN A 94 6.07 11.20 -22.58
N GLY A 95 5.53 11.22 -21.36
CA GLY A 95 4.09 11.37 -21.10
C GLY A 95 3.27 10.10 -21.32
N VAL A 96 3.92 8.96 -21.59
CA VAL A 96 3.26 7.66 -21.79
C VAL A 96 3.62 6.72 -20.65
N ARG A 97 2.60 6.01 -20.15
CA ARG A 97 2.76 4.96 -19.13
C ARG A 97 3.36 3.72 -19.79
N VAL A 98 4.56 3.32 -19.37
CA VAL A 98 5.30 2.16 -19.92
C VAL A 98 5.75 1.23 -18.80
N ARG A 99 5.79 -0.09 -19.07
CA ARG A 99 6.36 -1.08 -18.15
C ARG A 99 7.87 -0.82 -18.01
N PHE A 100 8.38 -0.86 -16.79
CA PHE A 100 9.82 -0.78 -16.53
C PHE A 100 10.43 -2.19 -16.45
N GLU A 101 10.90 -2.67 -17.61
CA GLU A 101 11.32 -4.08 -17.81
C GLU A 101 12.58 -4.47 -17.00
N ASP A 102 13.45 -3.52 -16.63
CA ASP A 102 14.71 -3.80 -15.90
C ASP A 102 14.49 -4.40 -14.51
N TRP A 103 13.26 -4.36 -13.99
CA TRP A 103 12.87 -4.98 -12.73
C TRP A 103 12.10 -6.28 -12.86
N GLY A 104 11.84 -6.71 -14.09
CA GLY A 104 11.07 -7.90 -14.41
C GLY A 104 9.58 -7.75 -14.09
N GLY A 105 8.87 -8.85 -14.30
CA GLY A 105 7.47 -9.02 -13.93
C GLY A 105 7.28 -9.41 -12.48
N ALA A 106 6.01 -9.66 -12.15
CA ALA A 106 5.61 -10.21 -10.88
C ALA A 106 4.35 -11.05 -11.02
N SER A 107 4.09 -11.86 -9.99
CA SER A 107 2.89 -12.68 -9.87
C SER A 107 2.13 -12.37 -8.57
N LEU A 108 0.82 -12.57 -8.58
CA LEU A 108 -0.06 -12.45 -7.41
C LEU A 108 -0.39 -13.83 -6.83
N CYS A 109 -0.33 -13.92 -5.51
CA CYS A 109 -0.86 -15.06 -4.77
C CYS A 109 -1.63 -14.59 -3.53
N GLU A 110 -2.24 -15.53 -2.81
CA GLU A 110 -2.71 -15.28 -1.46
C GLU A 110 -1.61 -15.68 -0.46
N MET A 111 -1.21 -14.74 0.41
CA MET A 111 -0.18 -14.96 1.43
C MET A 111 -0.65 -14.47 2.79
N LYS A 112 -0.29 -15.19 3.86
CA LYS A 112 -0.55 -14.78 5.24
C LYS A 112 0.53 -13.81 5.69
N TYR A 113 0.12 -12.59 6.04
CA TYR A 113 0.99 -11.56 6.63
C TYR A 113 0.28 -10.89 7.80
N GLN A 114 0.98 -10.69 8.92
CA GLN A 114 0.41 -10.19 10.19
C GLN A 114 -0.86 -10.94 10.63
N GLY A 115 -0.90 -12.25 10.42
CA GLY A 115 -2.03 -13.09 10.83
C GLY A 115 -3.18 -13.19 9.83
N ILE A 116 -3.22 -12.36 8.78
CA ILE A 116 -4.35 -12.29 7.84
C ILE A 116 -3.89 -12.66 6.42
N VAL A 117 -4.62 -13.56 5.75
CA VAL A 117 -4.40 -13.91 4.34
C VAL A 117 -4.93 -12.80 3.43
N SER A 118 -4.12 -12.34 2.46
CA SER A 118 -4.48 -11.32 1.46
C SER A 118 -3.76 -11.60 0.14
N ALA A 119 -4.14 -10.87 -0.90
CA ALA A 119 -3.32 -10.69 -2.07
C ALA A 119 -1.92 -10.17 -1.69
N ALA A 120 -0.91 -10.83 -2.25
CA ALA A 120 0.47 -10.41 -2.22
C ALA A 120 1.04 -10.51 -3.63
N LEU A 121 1.93 -9.58 -3.98
CA LEU A 121 2.73 -9.59 -5.20
C LEU A 121 4.12 -10.09 -4.86
N ILE A 122 4.62 -11.03 -5.67
CA ILE A 122 5.97 -11.58 -5.57
C ILE A 122 6.68 -11.20 -6.86
N TYR A 123 7.80 -10.50 -6.75
CA TYR A 123 8.62 -10.17 -7.91
C TYR A 123 9.29 -11.45 -8.44
N ASP A 124 9.26 -11.67 -9.75
CA ASP A 124 9.76 -12.91 -10.34
C ASP A 124 11.29 -12.98 -10.28
N GLU A 125 11.95 -11.83 -10.46
CA GLU A 125 13.41 -11.73 -10.58
C GLU A 125 14.08 -11.08 -9.36
N ARG A 126 13.29 -10.62 -8.38
CA ARG A 126 13.80 -9.87 -7.22
C ARG A 126 13.27 -10.47 -5.92
N PRO A 127 14.09 -10.59 -4.86
CA PRO A 127 13.66 -11.10 -3.57
C PRO A 127 12.87 -10.04 -2.80
N MET A 128 11.77 -9.59 -3.40
CA MET A 128 10.88 -8.53 -2.93
C MET A 128 9.44 -9.01 -3.01
N MET A 129 8.65 -8.58 -2.05
CA MET A 129 7.25 -8.93 -1.97
C MET A 129 6.45 -7.72 -1.52
N VAL A 130 5.21 -7.64 -1.99
CA VAL A 130 4.26 -6.60 -1.58
C VAL A 130 3.03 -7.26 -0.99
N TYR A 131 2.59 -6.79 0.16
CA TYR A 131 1.33 -7.20 0.77
C TYR A 131 0.28 -6.12 0.53
N TYR A 132 -0.94 -6.52 0.14
CA TYR A 132 -2.02 -5.58 -0.12
C TYR A 132 -3.18 -5.71 0.88
N ARG A 133 -3.80 -4.58 1.21
CA ARG A 133 -5.05 -4.52 1.97
C ARG A 133 -6.03 -3.53 1.34
N ALA A 134 -7.32 -3.82 1.45
CA ALA A 134 -8.36 -2.92 0.96
C ALA A 134 -8.53 -1.72 1.91
N VAL A 135 -8.47 -0.50 1.36
CA VAL A 135 -8.83 0.73 2.06
C VAL A 135 -10.27 1.11 1.70
N ARG A 136 -10.60 1.13 0.41
CA ARG A 136 -11.95 1.29 -0.15
C ARG A 136 -12.00 0.70 -1.57
N SER A 137 -13.15 0.79 -2.25
CA SER A 137 -13.38 0.14 -3.55
C SER A 137 -12.33 0.47 -4.63
N ASN A 138 -11.80 1.70 -4.64
CA ASN A 138 -10.79 2.15 -5.60
C ASN A 138 -9.44 2.48 -4.95
N MET A 139 -9.14 1.92 -3.78
CA MET A 139 -7.87 2.18 -3.11
C MET A 139 -7.40 1.00 -2.29
N VAL A 140 -6.14 0.64 -2.48
CA VAL A 140 -5.47 -0.39 -1.70
C VAL A 140 -4.21 0.17 -1.05
N ALA A 141 -3.92 -0.30 0.15
CA ALA A 141 -2.65 -0.06 0.82
C ALA A 141 -1.66 -1.14 0.40
N GLY A 142 -0.39 -0.78 0.22
CA GLY A 142 0.71 -1.68 -0.09
C GLY A 142 1.85 -1.53 0.93
N ILE A 143 2.40 -2.67 1.35
CA ILE A 143 3.66 -2.74 2.09
C ILE A 143 4.63 -3.55 1.26
N MET A 144 5.72 -2.93 0.80
CA MET A 144 6.82 -3.61 0.14
C MET A 144 7.88 -3.99 1.16
N ASP A 145 8.29 -5.26 1.13
CA ASP A 145 9.27 -5.84 2.02
C ASP A 145 10.37 -6.57 1.22
N SER A 146 11.59 -6.45 1.71
CA SER A 146 12.78 -7.04 1.10
C SER A 146 13.87 -7.19 2.14
N LYS A 147 14.52 -8.35 2.16
CA LYS A 147 15.72 -8.55 2.98
C LYS A 147 16.84 -7.57 2.63
N LYS A 148 16.87 -7.04 1.40
CA LYS A 148 17.87 -6.05 0.97
C LYS A 148 17.71 -4.68 1.63
N PHE A 149 16.52 -4.36 2.16
CA PHE A 149 16.29 -3.09 2.85
C PHE A 149 16.95 -3.06 4.24
N GLY A 150 17.19 -4.21 4.86
CA GLY A 150 17.91 -4.31 6.13
C GLY A 150 17.28 -3.45 7.22
N GLN A 151 18.06 -2.57 7.84
CA GLN A 151 17.60 -1.70 8.93
C GLN A 151 16.68 -0.56 8.46
N ALA A 152 16.62 -0.27 7.15
CA ALA A 152 15.71 0.73 6.62
C ALA A 152 14.23 0.31 6.78
N GLY A 153 13.97 -0.99 6.88
CA GLY A 153 12.63 -1.54 7.11
C GLY A 153 11.86 -1.74 5.82
N LYS A 154 10.62 -1.26 5.77
CA LYS A 154 9.66 -1.50 4.68
C LYS A 154 9.31 -0.20 3.99
N VAL A 155 8.86 -0.31 2.75
CA VAL A 155 8.31 0.83 2.00
C VAL A 155 6.78 0.76 2.01
N TYR A 156 6.15 1.89 2.29
CA TYR A 156 4.70 1.99 2.41
C TYR A 156 4.15 2.84 1.27
N PHE A 157 3.05 2.39 0.69
CA PHE A 157 2.43 3.08 -0.43
C PHE A 157 0.94 2.79 -0.49
N TYR A 158 0.25 3.46 -1.40
CA TYR A 158 -1.10 3.11 -1.77
C TYR A 158 -1.27 3.21 -3.28
N LEU A 159 -2.23 2.45 -3.78
CA LEU A 159 -2.64 2.49 -5.18
C LEU A 159 -4.06 3.01 -5.29
N THR A 160 -4.35 3.80 -6.32
CA THR A 160 -5.71 4.26 -6.63
C THR A 160 -6.12 3.98 -8.06
N LYS A 161 -7.42 3.74 -8.24
CA LYS A 161 -8.13 3.72 -9.51
C LYS A 161 -9.03 4.93 -9.64
#